data_AF-A0A0S8CQT9-F1
#
_entry.id   AF-A0A0S8CQT9-F1
#
_cell.length_a   1.000
_cell.length_b   1.000
_cell.length_c   1.000
_cell.angle_alpha   90.00
_cell.angle_beta   90.00
_cell.angle_gamma   90.00
#
_symmetry.space_group_name_H-M   'P 1'
#
loop_
_entity.id
_entity.type
_entity.pdbx_description
1 polymer ?
#
loop_
_entity_poly.entity_id
_entity_poly.type
_entity_poly.pdbx_seq_one_letter_code
_entity_poly.pdbx_strand_id
1 'polypeptide(L)'
;RLKEAIENPEVKVLFDCHSLVPIGPSGAPDPLRWSKDIVLGNNGNPRGEPDPSLGDITCPVEAIQMIKEGFINGGFSVSVNQPYSGGFITTHYGLELIKKGKMSLQIEINQDLYVDKESLQLDRNRLGEISNRLQQIFRHIAREI
;
A
#
# COMPACT_ATOMS: atom_id res chain seq x y z
N ARG A 1 -5.27 -14.51 15.66
CA ARG A 1 -4.32 -14.33 14.54
C ARG A 1 -4.05 -12.85 14.23
N LEU A 2 -4.89 -12.10 13.49
CA LEU A 2 -4.63 -10.66 13.26
C LEU A 2 -4.80 -9.81 14.53
N LYS A 3 -5.95 -9.92 15.21
CA LYS A 3 -6.24 -9.18 16.45
C LYS A 3 -5.15 -9.36 17.52
N GLU A 4 -4.66 -10.58 17.70
CA GLU A 4 -3.55 -10.86 18.63
C GLU A 4 -2.24 -10.22 18.17
N ALA A 5 -1.91 -10.27 16.88
CA ALA A 5 -0.67 -9.69 16.35
C ALA A 5 -0.63 -8.17 16.52
N ILE A 6 -1.75 -7.48 16.27
CA ILE A 6 -1.82 -6.02 16.41
C ILE A 6 -1.79 -5.55 17.87
N GLU A 7 -2.09 -6.41 18.84
CA GLU A 7 -1.91 -6.10 20.26
C GLU A 7 -0.45 -6.24 20.71
N ASN A 8 0.41 -6.97 19.98
CA ASN A 8 1.82 -7.09 20.33
C ASN A 8 2.50 -5.69 20.30
N PRO A 9 3.09 -5.21 21.42
CA PRO A 9 3.72 -3.89 21.49
C PRO A 9 4.96 -3.72 20.57
N GLU A 10 5.57 -4.82 20.15
CA GLU A 10 6.69 -4.82 19.19
C GLU A 10 6.23 -4.56 17.75
N VAL A 11 4.96 -4.82 17.43
CA VAL A 11 4.41 -4.51 16.11
C VAL A 11 4.13 -3.02 16.02
N LYS A 12 4.81 -2.35 15.07
CA LYS A 12 4.65 -0.91 14.79
C LYS A 12 3.70 -0.63 13.63
N VAL A 13 3.65 -1.53 12.66
CA VAL A 13 2.94 -1.31 11.38
C VAL A 13 2.13 -2.54 10.99
N LEU A 14 0.90 -2.30 10.53
CA LEU A 14 0.10 -3.24 9.77
C LEU A 14 0.17 -2.87 8.28
N PHE A 15 0.73 -3.76 7.45
CA PHE A 15 0.64 -3.63 6.00
C PHE A 15 -0.50 -4.51 5.48
N ASP A 16 -1.47 -3.90 4.81
CA ASP A 16 -2.61 -4.54 4.16
C ASP A 16 -2.34 -4.63 2.65
N CYS A 17 -1.80 -5.77 2.21
CA CYS A 17 -1.23 -5.92 0.87
C CYS A 17 -2.19 -6.61 -0.10
N HIS A 18 -2.28 -6.06 -1.31
CA HIS A 18 -3.20 -6.48 -2.36
C HIS A 18 -2.52 -6.45 -3.73
N SER A 19 -3.19 -7.08 -4.70
CA SER A 19 -2.79 -7.07 -6.09
C SER A 19 -3.84 -6.32 -6.91
N LEU A 20 -3.39 -5.38 -7.73
CA LEU A 20 -4.23 -4.50 -8.53
C LEU A 20 -4.24 -4.93 -9.99
N VAL A 21 -5.43 -5.01 -10.58
CA VAL A 21 -5.58 -5.16 -12.02
C VAL A 21 -5.17 -3.83 -12.70
N PRO A 22 -4.33 -3.85 -13.76
CA PRO A 22 -3.66 -2.65 -14.28
C PRO A 22 -4.59 -1.59 -14.85
N ILE A 23 -5.72 -2.02 -15.40
CA ILE A 23 -6.79 -1.17 -15.92
C ILE A 23 -7.99 -1.42 -15.04
N GLY A 24 -8.50 -0.36 -14.40
CA GLY A 24 -9.67 -0.44 -13.54
C GLY A 24 -10.85 -1.10 -14.27
N PRO A 25 -11.37 -2.25 -13.79
CA PRO A 25 -12.54 -2.88 -14.40
C PRO A 25 -13.76 -1.96 -14.29
N SER A 26 -14.79 -2.25 -15.09
CA SER A 26 -16.07 -1.55 -14.97
C SER A 26 -16.61 -1.68 -13.54
N GLY A 27 -16.75 -0.55 -12.84
CA GLY A 27 -17.17 -0.50 -11.42
C GLY A 27 -16.05 -0.30 -10.40
N ALA A 28 -14.77 -0.26 -10.81
CA ALA A 28 -13.69 0.23 -9.96
C ALA A 28 -13.80 1.76 -9.73
N PRO A 29 -13.12 2.33 -8.71
CA PRO A 29 -13.16 3.78 -8.47
C PRO A 29 -12.59 4.62 -9.64
N ASP A 30 -11.70 4.05 -10.46
CA ASP A 30 -11.08 4.67 -11.64
C ASP A 30 -11.20 3.79 -12.91
N PRO A 31 -12.43 3.57 -13.41
CA PRO A 31 -12.63 2.66 -14.54
C PRO A 31 -11.85 3.15 -15.77
N LEU A 32 -11.22 2.21 -16.47
CA LEU A 32 -10.48 2.43 -17.73
C LEU A 32 -9.21 3.30 -17.60
N ARG A 33 -8.77 3.65 -16.38
CA ARG A 33 -7.49 4.31 -16.16
C ARG A 33 -6.40 3.32 -15.80
N TRP A 34 -5.19 3.64 -16.24
CA TRP A 34 -3.99 2.87 -15.91
C TRP A 34 -3.50 3.22 -14.51
N SER A 35 -3.35 2.21 -13.65
CA SER A 35 -2.84 2.39 -12.30
C SER A 35 -1.31 2.44 -12.25
N LYS A 36 -0.77 3.20 -11.28
CA LYS A 36 0.68 3.20 -10.98
C LYS A 36 1.15 1.81 -10.56
N ASP A 37 2.46 1.60 -10.54
CA ASP A 37 3.04 0.32 -10.14
C ASP A 37 2.67 -0.05 -8.69
N ILE A 38 2.63 0.97 -7.82
CA ILE A 38 2.25 0.85 -6.41
C ILE A 38 1.21 1.93 -6.07
N VAL A 39 0.16 1.56 -5.34
CA VAL A 39 -0.78 2.52 -4.71
C VAL A 39 -0.71 2.34 -3.19
N LEU A 40 -0.48 3.44 -2.48
CA LEU A 40 -0.44 3.46 -1.02
C LEU A 40 -1.73 4.09 -0.48
N GLY A 41 -2.36 3.47 0.53
CA GLY A 41 -3.61 3.93 1.12
C GLY A 41 -3.53 4.15 2.63
N ASN A 42 -3.77 5.37 3.11
CA ASN A 42 -3.85 5.70 4.54
C ASN A 42 -5.13 6.45 4.96
N ASN A 43 -6.16 6.41 4.12
CA ASN A 43 -7.45 7.08 4.30
C ASN A 43 -7.40 8.63 4.23
N GLY A 44 -6.27 9.20 3.80
CA GLY A 44 -6.11 10.64 3.61
C GLY A 44 -6.44 11.12 2.20
N ASN A 45 -6.13 12.40 1.94
CA ASN A 45 -6.17 12.99 0.61
C ASN A 45 -5.04 12.44 -0.29
N PRO A 46 -4.92 12.85 -1.58
CA PRO A 46 -3.88 12.36 -2.48
C PRO A 46 -2.43 12.68 -2.08
N ARG A 47 -2.21 13.48 -1.03
CA ARG A 47 -0.89 13.73 -0.40
C ARG A 47 -0.68 12.90 0.87
N GLY A 48 -1.64 12.06 1.25
CA GLY A 48 -1.63 11.30 2.49
C GLY A 48 -2.00 12.12 3.73
N GLU A 49 -2.43 13.36 3.56
CA GLU A 49 -2.79 14.27 4.66
C GLU A 49 -4.25 14.06 5.10
N PRO A 50 -4.60 14.40 6.34
CA PRO A 50 -6.00 14.44 6.77
C PRO A 50 -6.84 15.37 5.88
N ASP A 51 -8.08 14.98 5.64
CA ASP A 51 -9.06 15.79 4.93
C ASP A 51 -10.36 15.82 5.75
N PRO A 52 -10.92 17.00 6.09
CA PRO A 52 -12.17 17.08 6.87
C PRO A 52 -13.38 16.41 6.21
N SER A 53 -13.34 16.16 4.89
CA SER A 53 -14.38 15.44 4.16
C SER A 53 -14.22 13.92 4.18
N LEU A 54 -13.08 13.43 4.71
CA LEU A 54 -12.75 12.02 4.86
C LEU A 54 -12.70 11.63 6.34
N GLY A 55 -12.39 10.36 6.62
CA GLY A 55 -12.11 9.91 7.98
C GLY A 55 -10.68 10.23 8.43
N ASP A 56 -10.37 9.86 9.66
CA ASP A 56 -9.00 9.97 10.19
C ASP A 56 -8.02 9.12 9.37
N ILE A 57 -6.79 9.61 9.25
CA ILE A 57 -5.69 8.88 8.61
C ILE A 57 -5.24 7.69 9.46
N THR A 58 -4.76 6.64 8.81
CA THR A 58 -4.30 5.41 9.48
C THR A 58 -2.79 5.28 9.53
N CYS A 59 -2.08 6.14 8.80
CA CYS A 59 -0.62 6.23 8.76
C CYS A 59 -0.22 7.71 8.76
N PRO A 60 0.71 8.16 9.63
CA PRO A 60 1.21 9.53 9.63
C PRO A 60 1.73 9.97 8.27
N VAL A 61 1.59 11.28 7.98
CA VAL A 61 1.96 11.85 6.68
C VAL A 61 3.44 11.63 6.38
N GLU A 62 4.29 11.83 7.38
CA GLU A 62 5.74 11.65 7.27
C GLU A 62 6.10 10.19 6.95
N ALA A 63 5.40 9.24 7.58
CA ALA A 63 5.63 7.81 7.38
C ALA A 63 5.21 7.35 5.99
N ILE A 64 4.02 7.74 5.51
CA ILE A 64 3.59 7.36 4.15
C ILE A 64 4.47 8.02 3.08
N GLN A 65 4.95 9.25 3.28
CA GLN A 65 5.90 9.87 2.35
C GLN A 65 7.26 9.17 2.36
N MET A 66 7.80 8.79 3.52
CA MET A 66 9.04 8.00 3.60
C MET A 66 8.91 6.66 2.87
N ILE A 67 7.80 5.94 3.10
CA ILE A 67 7.51 4.66 2.43
C ILE A 67 7.39 4.85 0.92
N LYS A 68 6.67 5.89 0.47
CA LYS A 68 6.55 6.26 -0.94
C LYS A 68 7.91 6.50 -1.58
N GLU A 69 8.78 7.28 -0.96
CA GLU A 69 10.14 7.53 -1.45
C GLU A 69 10.96 6.24 -1.52
N GLY A 70 10.79 5.33 -0.55
CA GLY A 70 11.40 3.98 -0.60
C GLY A 70 11.01 3.20 -1.86
N PHE A 71 9.73 3.23 -2.25
CA PHE A 71 9.26 2.60 -3.49
C PHE A 71 9.75 3.32 -4.75
N ILE A 72 9.75 4.66 -4.76
CA ILE A 72 10.27 5.46 -5.89
C ILE A 72 11.76 5.18 -6.12
N ASN A 73 12.57 5.20 -5.06
CA ASN A 73 14.00 4.86 -5.12
C ASN A 73 14.22 3.41 -5.53
N GLY A 74 13.28 2.52 -5.21
CA GLY A 74 13.23 1.16 -5.70
C GLY A 74 12.87 1.02 -7.18
N GLY A 75 12.56 2.12 -7.88
CA GLY A 75 12.25 2.18 -9.30
C GLY A 75 10.77 1.94 -9.65
N PHE A 76 9.85 2.17 -8.71
CA PHE A 76 8.42 2.05 -8.94
C PHE A 76 7.77 3.42 -9.12
N SER A 77 6.77 3.51 -10.00
CA SER A 77 5.85 4.64 -10.00
C SER A 77 4.82 4.46 -8.88
N VAL A 78 4.55 5.51 -8.11
CA VAL A 78 3.72 5.43 -6.90
C VAL A 78 2.63 6.50 -6.91
N SER A 79 1.41 6.12 -6.51
CA SER A 79 0.33 7.05 -6.13
C SER A 79 -0.07 6.85 -4.67
N VAL A 80 -0.66 7.89 -4.09
CA VAL A 80 -1.19 7.88 -2.71
C VAL A 80 -2.68 8.16 -2.76
N ASN A 81 -3.44 7.32 -2.07
CA ASN A 81 -4.90 7.37 -1.94
C ASN A 81 -5.66 7.45 -3.28
N GLN A 82 -5.07 6.99 -4.38
CA GLN A 82 -5.64 7.03 -5.71
C GLN A 82 -5.27 5.78 -6.52
N PRO A 83 -6.25 4.98 -6.95
CA PRO A 83 -7.70 5.12 -6.71
C PRO A 83 -8.17 4.61 -5.33
N TYR A 84 -7.32 3.88 -4.62
CA TYR A 84 -7.65 3.27 -3.32
C TYR A 84 -7.02 4.04 -2.17
N SER A 85 -7.85 4.60 -1.29
CA SER A 85 -7.40 5.27 -0.07
C SER A 85 -7.24 4.33 1.12
N GLY A 86 -7.75 3.10 1.04
CA GLY A 86 -7.71 2.14 2.15
C GLY A 86 -9.07 1.48 2.35
N GLY A 87 -9.07 0.16 2.43
CA GLY A 87 -10.24 -0.66 2.62
C GLY A 87 -10.60 -0.89 4.08
N PHE A 88 -11.46 -1.87 4.32
CA PHE A 88 -11.97 -2.18 5.65
C PHE A 88 -10.85 -2.54 6.65
N ILE A 89 -9.88 -3.37 6.26
CA ILE A 89 -8.80 -3.79 7.19
C ILE A 89 -7.97 -2.57 7.59
N THR A 90 -7.51 -1.80 6.61
CA THR A 90 -6.71 -0.59 6.83
C THR A 90 -7.42 0.43 7.72
N THR A 91 -8.69 0.73 7.44
CA THR A 91 -9.45 1.74 8.20
C THR A 91 -9.93 1.22 9.55
N HIS A 92 -10.57 0.05 9.62
CA HIS A 92 -11.12 -0.48 10.87
C HIS A 92 -10.04 -0.72 11.93
N TYR A 93 -8.93 -1.35 11.56
CA TYR A 93 -7.84 -1.62 12.51
C TYR A 93 -6.89 -0.43 12.64
N GLY A 94 -6.65 0.32 11.57
CA GLY A 94 -5.73 1.46 11.57
C GLY A 94 -6.14 2.58 12.53
N LEU A 95 -7.44 2.85 12.66
CA LEU A 95 -7.95 3.88 13.57
C LEU A 95 -7.72 3.55 15.06
N GLU A 96 -7.75 2.26 15.42
CA GLU A 96 -7.40 1.83 16.76
C GLU A 96 -5.88 1.75 16.97
N LEU A 97 -5.14 1.36 15.93
CA LEU A 97 -3.68 1.31 15.93
C LEU A 97 -3.07 2.70 16.14
N ILE A 98 -3.58 3.73 15.47
CA ILE A 98 -3.01 5.08 15.54
C ILE A 98 -3.16 5.71 16.94
N LYS A 99 -4.26 5.41 17.64
CA LYS A 99 -4.45 5.78 19.06
C LYS A 99 -3.43 5.12 19.99
N LYS A 100 -2.81 4.01 19.57
CA LYS A 100 -1.78 3.26 20.30
C LYS A 100 -0.35 3.59 19.82
N GLY A 101 -0.16 4.61 18.99
CA GLY A 101 1.14 4.98 18.43
C GLY A 101 1.67 3.98 17.40
N LYS A 102 0.78 3.21 16.77
CA LYS A 102 1.07 2.29 15.66
C LYS A 102 0.45 2.85 14.37
N MET A 103 0.68 2.20 13.23
CA MET A 103 0.09 2.64 11.97
C MET A 103 -0.37 1.48 11.09
N SER A 104 -1.26 1.77 10.14
CA SER A 104 -1.74 0.83 9.13
C SER A 104 -1.71 1.48 7.75
N LEU A 105 -1.19 0.75 6.76
CA LEU A 105 -1.07 1.22 5.38
C LEU A 105 -1.51 0.12 4.40
N GLN A 106 -2.40 0.47 3.47
CA GLN A 106 -2.72 -0.38 2.32
C GLN A 106 -1.64 -0.25 1.25
N ILE A 107 -1.29 -1.37 0.62
CA ILE A 107 -0.38 -1.41 -0.53
C ILE A 107 -1.03 -2.24 -1.63
N GLU A 108 -1.31 -1.60 -2.76
CA GLU A 108 -1.74 -2.26 -3.99
C GLU A 108 -0.54 -2.40 -4.94
N ILE A 109 -0.28 -3.61 -5.41
CA ILE A 109 0.80 -3.88 -6.36
C ILE A 109 0.20 -4.20 -7.72
N ASN A 110 0.55 -3.43 -8.75
CA ASN A 110 0.04 -3.65 -10.10
C ASN A 110 0.49 -5.01 -10.65
N GLN A 111 -0.48 -5.87 -11.00
CA GLN A 111 -0.25 -7.20 -11.52
C GLN A 111 0.54 -7.19 -12.82
N ASP A 112 0.48 -6.12 -13.62
CA ASP A 112 1.27 -6.01 -14.85
C ASP A 112 2.77 -6.09 -14.61
N LEU A 113 3.23 -5.91 -13.37
CA LEU A 113 4.60 -6.11 -12.97
C LEU A 113 5.02 -7.59 -13.04
N TYR A 114 4.13 -8.54 -12.78
CA TYR A 114 4.48 -9.97 -12.63
C TYR A 114 3.49 -10.95 -13.29
N VAL A 115 2.45 -10.46 -13.97
CA VAL A 115 1.51 -11.25 -14.77
C VAL A 115 1.76 -10.93 -16.24
N ASP A 116 1.80 -11.97 -17.06
CA ASP A 116 1.87 -11.85 -18.51
C ASP A 116 0.50 -11.50 -19.10
N LYS A 117 0.46 -10.51 -20.00
CA LYS A 117 -0.79 -9.92 -20.51
C LYS A 117 -1.56 -10.83 -21.45
N GLU A 118 -0.87 -11.72 -22.15
CA GLU A 118 -1.47 -12.60 -23.16
C GLU A 118 -1.95 -13.90 -22.52
N SER A 119 -1.11 -14.52 -21.70
CA SER A 119 -1.39 -15.81 -21.06
C SER A 119 -2.18 -15.68 -19.75
N LEU A 120 -2.19 -14.49 -19.14
CA LEU A 120 -2.74 -14.23 -17.80
C LEU A 120 -2.12 -15.14 -16.71
N GLN A 121 -0.90 -15.63 -16.95
CA GLN A 121 -0.14 -16.44 -16.02
C GLN A 121 0.93 -15.61 -15.32
N LEU A 122 1.38 -16.09 -14.16
CA LEU A 122 2.53 -15.50 -13.46
C LEU A 122 3.80 -15.67 -14.29
N ASP A 123 4.46 -14.56 -14.60
CA ASP A 123 5.85 -14.59 -15.05
C ASP A 123 6.75 -14.76 -13.83
N ARG A 124 7.33 -15.95 -13.69
CA ARG A 124 8.15 -16.32 -12.53
C ARG A 124 9.46 -15.52 -12.43
N ASN A 125 10.03 -15.09 -13.55
CA ASN A 125 11.25 -14.29 -13.55
C ASN A 125 10.94 -12.89 -13.04
N ARG A 126 9.92 -12.24 -13.61
CA ARG A 126 9.48 -10.91 -13.18
C ARG A 126 9.04 -10.91 -11.72
N LEU A 127 8.27 -11.92 -11.30
CA LEU A 127 7.87 -12.09 -9.90
C LEU A 127 9.09 -12.20 -8.96
N GLY A 128 10.12 -12.95 -9.36
CA GLY A 128 11.37 -13.05 -8.61
C GLY A 128 12.11 -11.72 -8.49
N GLU A 129 12.22 -10.97 -9.59
CA GLU A 129 12.85 -9.64 -9.60
C GLU A 129 12.11 -8.65 -8.69
N ILE A 130 10.79 -8.61 -8.77
CA ILE A 130 9.96 -7.73 -7.93
C ILE A 130 10.05 -8.15 -6.47
N SER A 131 9.99 -9.45 -6.16
CA SER A 131 10.15 -9.94 -4.79
C SER A 131 11.48 -9.48 -4.19
N ASN A 132 12.57 -9.55 -4.95
CA ASN A 132 13.89 -9.10 -4.51
C ASN A 132 13.95 -7.57 -4.28
N ARG A 133 13.31 -6.78 -5.16
CA ARG A 133 13.23 -5.31 -4.99
C ARG A 133 12.40 -4.95 -3.77
N LEU A 134 11.22 -5.56 -3.60
CA LEU A 134 10.35 -5.35 -2.44
C LEU A 134 11.07 -5.73 -1.13
N GLN A 135 11.77 -6.87 -1.08
CA GLN A 135 12.56 -7.23 0.10
C GLN A 135 13.65 -6.21 0.45
N GLN A 136 14.26 -5.56 -0.53
CA GLN A 136 15.24 -4.50 -0.27
C GLN A 136 14.56 -3.23 0.28
N ILE A 137 13.44 -2.84 -0.33
CA ILE A 137 12.64 -1.67 0.10
C ILE A 137 12.14 -1.87 1.53
N PHE A 138 11.51 -3.01 1.83
CA PHE A 138 11.00 -3.29 3.19
C PHE A 138 12.12 -3.41 4.22
N ARG A 139 13.31 -3.89 3.84
CA ARG A 139 14.49 -3.86 4.75
C ARG A 139 14.95 -2.44 5.04
N HIS A 140 14.84 -1.52 4.09
CA HIS A 140 15.13 -0.11 4.33
C HIS A 140 14.05 0.52 5.22
N ILE A 141 12.77 0.37 4.86
CA ILE A 141 11.63 0.87 5.63
C ILE A 141 11.67 0.41 7.09
N ALA A 142 11.99 -0.88 7.34
CA ALA A 142 12.06 -1.43 8.69
C ALA A 142 13.21 -0.86 9.55
N ARG A 143 14.18 -0.14 8.98
CA ARG A 143 15.24 0.56 9.72
C ARG A 143 14.84 1.98 10.12
N GLU A 144 13.86 2.55 9.42
CA GLU A 144 13.40 3.93 9.60
C GLU A 144 12.17 4.03 10.51
N ILE A 145 11.60 2.90 10.96
CA ILE A 145 10.37 2.78 11.77
C ILE A 145 10.66 2.16 13.14
#